data_AF-A0A4Q0PB10-F1
#
_entry.id   AF-A0A4Q0PB10-F1
#
_cell.length_a   1.000
_cell.length_b   1.000
_cell.length_c   1.000
_cell.angle_alpha   90.00
_cell.angle_beta   90.00
_cell.angle_gamma   90.00
#
_symmetry.space_group_name_H-M   'P 1'
#
loop_
_entity.id
_entity.type
_entity.pdbx_description
1 polymer ?
#
loop_
_entity_poly.entity_id
_entity_poly.type
_entity_poly.pdbx_seq_one_letter_code
_entity_poly.pdbx_strand_id
1 'polypeptide(L)'
;MKFILSFIIIAAFTLGVNAQNSKHQILDKATYQDSLVQPNATLIDVRTSEEYESGHLDKAQNIDFLNEELFITEIEKFDKSQPIYIYCRSGNRSGKAATLMQKLGFQTIYDLEGGYLNWTSQSEFEK
;
A
#
# COMPACT_ATOMS: atom_id res chain seq x y z
N MET A 1 -17.37 64.35 -0.58
CA MET A 1 -16.37 64.08 0.48
C MET A 1 -16.77 62.74 1.11
N LYS A 2 -16.24 61.62 0.60
CA LYS A 2 -15.08 60.87 1.10
C LYS A 2 -15.41 60.01 2.35
N PHE A 3 -15.28 58.68 2.16
CA PHE A 3 -15.00 57.63 3.17
C PHE A 3 -16.22 57.11 3.99
N ILE A 4 -16.44 55.82 4.33
CA ILE A 4 -15.54 54.71 4.66
C ILE A 4 -16.24 53.32 4.49
N LEU A 5 -15.51 52.40 3.86
CA LEU A 5 -15.37 50.94 4.02
C LEU A 5 -16.57 50.01 4.30
N SER A 6 -16.90 49.22 3.27
CA SER A 6 -17.30 47.82 3.38
C SER A 6 -16.20 46.97 4.03
N PHE A 7 -16.53 46.18 5.05
CA PHE A 7 -15.71 45.06 5.51
C PHE A 7 -16.41 43.75 5.16
N ILE A 8 -16.09 43.26 3.98
CA ILE A 8 -16.37 41.88 3.55
C ILE A 8 -15.20 41.04 4.07
N ILE A 9 -15.41 40.33 5.17
CA ILE A 9 -14.46 39.29 5.61
C ILE A 9 -14.89 38.00 4.90
N ILE A 10 -14.39 37.82 3.68
CA ILE A 10 -14.34 36.50 3.04
C ILE A 10 -13.22 35.74 3.74
N ALA A 11 -13.58 34.92 4.72
CA ALA A 11 -12.71 33.88 5.23
C ALA A 11 -12.59 32.82 4.12
N ALA A 12 -11.63 33.01 3.22
CA ALA A 12 -11.17 31.98 2.31
C ALA A 12 -10.45 30.92 3.15
N PHE A 13 -11.23 30.01 3.73
CA PHE A 13 -10.73 28.76 4.29
C PHE A 13 -10.25 27.93 3.10
N THR A 14 -9.00 28.18 2.69
CA THR A 14 -8.32 27.33 1.73
C THR A 14 -8.12 25.99 2.43
N LEU A 15 -9.08 25.09 2.23
CA LEU A 15 -8.85 23.67 2.40
C LEU A 15 -7.74 23.34 1.40
N GLY A 16 -6.50 23.40 1.88
CA GLY A 16 -5.36 22.79 1.22
C GLY A 16 -5.68 21.32 1.09
N VAL A 17 -6.24 20.94 -0.07
CA VAL A 17 -6.19 19.58 -0.54
C VAL A 17 -4.71 19.30 -0.72
N ASN A 18 -4.08 18.72 0.30
CA ASN A 18 -2.83 18.03 0.11
C ASN A 18 -3.16 16.89 -0.84
N ALA A 19 -2.84 17.06 -2.12
CA ALA A 19 -2.77 15.95 -3.05
C ALA A 19 -1.73 15.00 -2.47
N GLN A 20 -2.20 14.01 -1.72
CA GLN A 20 -1.36 13.06 -1.02
C GLN A 20 -0.67 12.24 -2.10
N ASN A 21 0.59 12.58 -2.34
CA ASN A 21 1.42 12.04 -3.43
C ASN A 21 1.84 10.62 -3.02
N SER A 22 0.87 9.70 -3.02
CA SER A 22 1.06 8.32 -2.64
C SER A 22 1.78 7.59 -3.77
N LYS A 23 2.82 6.87 -3.40
CA LYS A 23 3.73 6.18 -4.30
C LYS A 23 3.38 4.69 -4.28
N HIS A 24 2.78 4.19 -5.35
CA HIS A 24 2.59 2.76 -5.58
C HIS A 24 3.61 2.30 -6.63
N GLN A 25 4.52 1.41 -6.24
CA GLN A 25 5.52 0.82 -7.13
C GLN A 25 5.38 -0.69 -7.17
N ILE A 26 5.27 -1.23 -8.38
CA ILE A 26 5.41 -2.66 -8.62
C ILE A 26 6.90 -2.94 -8.76
N LEU A 27 7.44 -3.86 -7.96
CA LEU A 27 8.85 -4.24 -7.95
C LEU A 27 9.00 -5.66 -8.45
N ASP A 28 10.04 -5.90 -9.26
CA ASP A 28 10.48 -7.26 -9.57
C ASP A 28 10.92 -8.02 -8.30
N LYS A 29 11.02 -9.34 -8.40
CA LYS A 29 11.34 -10.23 -7.27
C LYS A 29 12.66 -9.85 -6.57
N ALA A 30 13.71 -9.56 -7.33
CA ALA A 30 15.04 -9.29 -6.76
C ALA A 30 15.03 -7.95 -6.00
N THR A 31 14.52 -6.90 -6.64
CA THR A 31 14.39 -5.56 -6.02
C THR A 31 13.47 -5.59 -4.80
N TYR A 32 12.37 -6.35 -4.87
CA TYR A 32 11.45 -6.52 -3.74
C TYR A 32 12.15 -7.19 -2.55
N GLN A 33 12.89 -8.29 -2.80
CA GLN A 33 13.63 -9.00 -1.77
C GLN A 33 14.70 -8.13 -1.11
N ASP A 34 15.49 -7.39 -1.90
CA ASP A 34 16.55 -6.53 -1.38
C ASP A 34 16.00 -5.37 -0.53
N SER A 35 14.86 -4.80 -0.94
CA SER A 35 14.23 -3.69 -0.22
C SER A 35 13.50 -4.11 1.07
N LEU A 36 13.10 -5.38 1.19
CA LEU A 36 12.47 -5.95 2.39
C LEU A 36 13.42 -6.11 3.59
N VAL A 37 14.74 -6.02 3.39
CA VAL A 37 15.75 -6.20 4.47
C VAL A 37 15.74 -5.05 5.49
N GLN A 38 15.01 -3.97 5.21
CA GLN A 38 14.90 -2.84 6.12
C GLN A 38 14.22 -3.22 7.45
N PRO A 39 14.76 -2.77 8.61
CA PRO A 39 14.31 -3.22 9.93
C PRO A 39 12.85 -2.92 10.26
N ASN A 40 12.22 -1.98 9.55
CA ASN A 40 10.82 -1.58 9.74
C ASN A 40 9.93 -1.91 8.52
N ALA A 41 10.36 -2.82 7.65
CA ALA A 41 9.55 -3.24 6.52
C ALA A 41 8.31 -4.00 7.00
N THR A 42 7.12 -3.45 6.75
CA THR A 42 5.86 -4.17 6.99
C THR A 42 5.53 -4.97 5.73
N LEU A 43 5.51 -6.30 5.83
CA LEU A 43 5.15 -7.19 4.73
C LEU A 43 3.74 -7.77 4.97
N ILE A 44 2.84 -7.57 4.02
CA ILE A 44 1.44 -7.98 4.11
C ILE A 44 1.09 -8.94 2.95
N ASP A 45 0.62 -10.13 3.31
CA ASP A 45 0.01 -11.05 2.37
C ASP A 45 -1.50 -10.77 2.31
N VAL A 46 -1.97 -10.28 1.16
CA VAL A 46 -3.39 -9.92 0.99
C VAL A 46 -4.26 -11.06 0.46
N ARG A 47 -3.74 -12.29 0.45
CA ARG A 47 -4.48 -13.51 0.10
C ARG A 47 -5.39 -13.98 1.24
N THR A 48 -6.18 -15.02 0.99
CA THR A 48 -6.99 -15.65 2.05
C THR A 48 -6.10 -16.39 3.05
N SER A 49 -6.63 -16.64 4.24
CA SER A 49 -5.93 -17.41 5.27
C SER A 49 -5.51 -18.79 4.78
N GLU A 50 -6.35 -19.47 4.00
CA GLU A 50 -6.03 -20.80 3.47
C GLU A 50 -4.85 -20.77 2.48
N GLU A 51 -4.79 -19.74 1.63
CA GLU A 51 -3.65 -19.53 0.74
C GLU A 51 -2.37 -19.21 1.52
N TYR A 52 -2.47 -18.41 2.58
CA TYR A 52 -1.35 -18.06 3.45
C TYR A 52 -0.82 -19.28 4.22
N GLU A 53 -1.71 -20.09 4.80
CA GLU A 53 -1.37 -21.31 5.53
C GLU A 53 -0.71 -22.38 4.63
N SER A 54 -1.05 -22.41 3.34
CA SER A 54 -0.41 -23.29 2.36
C SER A 54 1.05 -22.90 2.02
N GLY A 55 1.49 -21.71 2.45
CA GLY A 55 2.83 -21.17 2.24
C GLY A 55 2.79 -19.68 1.94
N HIS A 56 3.75 -18.93 2.49
CA HIS A 56 3.82 -17.47 2.42
C HIS A 56 5.28 -17.00 2.51
N LEU A 57 5.51 -15.70 2.26
CA LEU A 57 6.82 -15.09 2.46
C LEU A 57 7.13 -14.98 3.96
N ASP A 58 8.36 -15.26 4.36
CA ASP A 58 8.78 -15.18 5.75
C ASP A 58 8.48 -13.79 6.34
N LYS A 59 7.93 -13.78 7.57
CA LYS A 59 7.55 -12.57 8.33
C LYS A 59 6.38 -11.76 7.73
N ALA A 60 5.73 -12.26 6.68
CA ALA A 60 4.49 -11.65 6.20
C ALA A 60 3.39 -11.71 7.28
N GLN A 61 2.53 -10.70 7.31
CA GLN A 61 1.29 -10.71 8.06
C GLN A 61 0.13 -10.93 7.10
N ASN A 62 -0.76 -11.87 7.38
CA ASN A 62 -1.92 -12.10 6.52
C ASN A 62 -3.05 -11.13 6.86
N ILE A 63 -3.51 -10.37 5.86
CA ILE A 63 -4.69 -9.52 5.97
C ILE A 63 -5.50 -9.71 4.69
N ASP A 64 -6.51 -10.59 4.75
CA ASP A 64 -7.29 -10.99 3.59
C ASP A 64 -8.06 -9.81 2.97
N PHE A 65 -7.70 -9.45 1.74
CA PHE A 65 -8.36 -8.38 0.99
C PHE A 65 -9.78 -8.75 0.53
N LEU A 66 -10.14 -10.03 0.43
CA LEU A 66 -11.51 -10.44 0.07
C LEU A 66 -12.52 -10.09 1.16
N ASN A 67 -12.06 -9.93 2.40
CA ASN A 67 -12.84 -9.35 3.49
C ASN A 67 -12.49 -7.86 3.63
N GLU A 68 -13.03 -7.02 2.74
CA GLU A 68 -12.67 -5.60 2.65
C GLU A 68 -12.85 -4.83 3.98
N GLU A 69 -13.90 -5.13 4.76
CA GLU A 69 -14.15 -4.46 6.05
C GLU A 69 -13.08 -4.79 7.08
N LEU A 70 -12.72 -6.08 7.20
CA LEU A 70 -11.63 -6.51 8.07
C LEU A 70 -10.29 -5.98 7.57
N PHE A 71 -10.06 -6.01 6.25
CA PHE A 71 -8.86 -5.48 5.64
C PHE A 71 -8.64 -4.02 6.03
N ILE A 72 -9.65 -3.15 5.85
CA ILE A 72 -9.57 -1.74 6.23
C ILE A 72 -9.29 -1.58 7.73
N THR A 73 -10.01 -2.33 8.57
CA THR A 73 -9.85 -2.26 10.04
C THR A 73 -8.45 -2.65 10.48
N GLU A 74 -7.86 -3.67 9.89
CA GLU A 74 -6.51 -4.12 10.22
C GLU A 74 -5.44 -3.19 9.66
N ILE A 75 -5.55 -2.77 8.39
CA ILE A 75 -4.53 -1.91 7.79
C ILE A 75 -4.49 -0.52 8.43
N GLU A 76 -5.59 0.03 8.92
CA GLU A 76 -5.59 1.36 9.56
C GLU A 76 -4.77 1.43 10.85
N LYS A 77 -4.36 0.28 11.40
CA LYS A 77 -3.47 0.20 12.57
C LYS A 77 -2.00 0.52 12.24
N PHE A 78 -1.61 0.47 10.96
CA PHE A 78 -0.23 0.74 10.54
C PHE A 78 0.04 2.25 10.37
N ASP A 79 1.30 2.63 10.55
CA ASP A 79 1.77 3.98 10.25
C ASP A 79 1.80 4.21 8.74
N LYS A 80 0.89 5.08 8.27
CA LYS A 80 0.70 5.43 6.85
C LYS A 80 1.92 6.11 6.21
N SER A 81 2.87 6.61 7.02
CA SER A 81 4.13 7.19 6.54
C SER A 81 5.22 6.16 6.28
N GLN A 82 5.10 4.96 6.84
CA GLN A 82 6.07 3.88 6.62
C GLN A 82 5.78 3.14 5.31
N PRO A 83 6.82 2.60 4.65
CA PRO A 83 6.64 1.76 3.48
C PRO A 83 5.94 0.45 3.86
N ILE A 84 4.89 0.12 3.12
CA ILE A 84 4.20 -1.16 3.22
C ILE A 84 4.48 -1.98 1.96
N TYR A 85 4.90 -3.21 2.18
CA TYR A 85 5.14 -4.21 1.15
C TYR A 85 3.92 -5.12 1.11
N ILE A 86 3.34 -5.29 -0.07
CA ILE A 86 2.18 -6.14 -0.27
C ILE A 86 2.46 -7.16 -1.36
N TYR A 87 1.77 -8.29 -1.31
CA TYR A 87 1.66 -9.21 -2.43
C TYR A 87 0.36 -9.99 -2.33
N CYS A 88 -0.06 -10.57 -3.44
CA CYS A 88 -1.13 -11.55 -3.47
C CYS A 88 -0.68 -12.79 -4.26
N ARG A 89 -1.62 -13.59 -4.78
CA ARG A 89 -1.26 -14.75 -5.61
C ARG A 89 -0.52 -14.37 -6.90
N SER A 90 -1.00 -13.38 -7.65
CA SER A 90 -0.51 -13.06 -9.00
C SER A 90 -0.35 -11.57 -9.33
N GLY A 91 -0.50 -10.67 -8.35
CA GLY A 91 -0.46 -9.20 -8.53
C GLY A 91 -1.83 -8.51 -8.66
N ASN A 92 -2.89 -9.21 -9.10
CA ASN A 92 -4.19 -8.57 -9.36
C ASN A 92 -4.90 -8.05 -8.10
N ARG A 93 -4.88 -8.82 -7.01
CA ARG A 93 -5.54 -8.44 -5.75
C ARG A 93 -4.73 -7.37 -5.01
N SER A 94 -3.40 -7.52 -4.98
CA SER A 94 -2.50 -6.55 -4.36
C SER A 94 -2.57 -5.19 -5.06
N GLY A 95 -2.69 -5.11 -6.39
CA GLY A 95 -2.90 -3.82 -7.06
C GLY A 95 -4.20 -3.10 -6.66
N LYS A 96 -5.28 -3.86 -6.38
CA LYS A 96 -6.53 -3.29 -5.82
C LYS A 96 -6.35 -2.85 -4.37
N ALA A 97 -5.68 -3.65 -3.56
CA ALA A 97 -5.32 -3.32 -2.18
C ALA A 97 -4.47 -2.04 -2.12
N ALA A 98 -3.45 -1.90 -2.97
CA ALA A 98 -2.64 -0.70 -3.10
C ALA A 98 -3.50 0.53 -3.40
N THR A 99 -4.40 0.43 -4.38
CA THR A 99 -5.31 1.54 -4.74
C THR A 99 -6.18 1.95 -3.55
N LEU A 100 -6.69 1.00 -2.78
CA LEU A 100 -7.47 1.28 -1.57
C LEU A 100 -6.59 1.93 -0.48
N MET A 101 -5.41 1.38 -0.21
CA MET A 101 -4.47 1.92 0.77
C MET A 101 -4.04 3.36 0.40
N GLN A 102 -3.80 3.66 -0.88
CA GLN A 102 -3.53 5.02 -1.34
C GLN A 102 -4.68 5.98 -0.99
N LYS A 103 -5.94 5.56 -1.19
CA LYS A 103 -7.12 6.37 -0.81
C LYS A 103 -7.23 6.57 0.70
N LEU A 104 -6.76 5.60 1.49
CA LEU A 104 -6.73 5.68 2.95
C LEU A 104 -5.51 6.47 3.47
N GLY A 105 -4.64 6.95 2.58
CA GLY A 105 -3.54 7.87 2.90
C GLY A 105 -2.18 7.22 3.11
N PHE A 106 -2.01 5.95 2.73
CA PHE A 106 -0.69 5.31 2.73
C PHE A 106 0.23 5.98 1.70
N GLN A 107 1.42 6.34 2.14
CA GLN A 107 2.34 7.16 1.35
C GLN A 107 3.21 6.32 0.41
N THR A 108 3.68 5.15 0.85
CA THR A 108 4.59 4.30 0.07
C THR A 108 4.13 2.85 0.13
N ILE A 109 3.79 2.30 -1.03
CA ILE A 109 3.33 0.92 -1.19
C ILE A 109 4.19 0.24 -2.26
N TYR A 110 4.80 -0.87 -1.89
CA TYR A 110 5.58 -1.73 -2.78
C TYR A 110 4.80 -3.01 -3.04
N ASP A 111 4.42 -3.27 -4.29
CA ASP A 111 3.71 -4.48 -4.71
C ASP A 111 4.68 -5.44 -5.41
N LEU A 112 4.61 -6.72 -5.06
CA LEU A 112 5.44 -7.76 -5.70
C LEU A 112 4.89 -8.10 -7.10
N GLU A 113 5.71 -7.85 -8.12
CA GLU A 113 5.39 -8.24 -9.49
C GLU A 113 5.18 -9.75 -9.60
N GLY A 114 4.03 -10.14 -10.17
CA GLY A 114 3.64 -11.55 -10.32
C GLY A 114 3.28 -12.26 -9.01
N GLY A 115 3.31 -11.56 -7.86
CA GLY A 115 2.90 -12.07 -6.56
C GLY A 115 3.62 -13.34 -6.11
N TYR A 116 2.95 -14.11 -5.26
CA TYR A 116 3.45 -15.36 -4.69
C TYR A 116 3.84 -16.41 -5.74
N LEU A 117 3.18 -16.43 -6.90
CA LEU A 117 3.55 -17.32 -8.00
C LEU A 117 4.95 -17.02 -8.55
N ASN A 118 5.31 -15.76 -8.70
CA ASN A 118 6.66 -15.36 -9.10
C ASN A 118 7.69 -15.55 -7.96
N TRP A 119 7.24 -15.40 -6.71
CA TRP A 119 8.08 -15.69 -5.56
C TRP A 119 8.51 -17.16 -5.50
N THR A 120 7.57 -18.06 -5.78
CA THR A 120 7.77 -19.52 -5.66
C THR A 120 8.21 -20.19 -6.96
N SER A 121 8.19 -19.49 -8.09
CA SER A 121 8.78 -19.99 -9.31
C SER A 121 10.28 -20.26 -9.07
N GLN A 122 10.73 -21.45 -9.45
CA GLN A 122 12.16 -21.73 -9.51
C GLN A 122 12.73 -20.79 -10.57
N SER A 123 13.76 -20.03 -10.20
CA SER A 123 14.43 -19.05 -11.05
C SER A 123 14.56 -19.55 -12.49
N GLU A 124 13.69 -19.08 -13.38
CA GLU A 124 13.91 -19.24 -14.81
C GLU A 124 15.01 -18.26 -15.17
N PHE A 125 16.24 -18.80 -15.13
CA PHE A 125 17.40 -18.38 -15.89
C PHE A 125 17.29 -16.96 -16.48
N GLU A 126 17.97 -16.02 -15.82
CA GLU A 126 18.54 -14.86 -16.50
C GLU A 126 19.19 -15.33 -17.81
N LYS A 127 18.65 -14.88 -18.94
CA LYS A 127 19.29 -14.95 -20.25
C LYS A 127 19.88 -13.60 -20.60
#